data_AF-A0A1G2QLA7-F1
#
_entry.id   AF-A0A1G2QLA7-F1
#
_cell.length_a   1.000
_cell.length_b   1.000
_cell.length_c   1.000
_cell.angle_alpha   90.00
_cell.angle_beta   90.00
_cell.angle_gamma   90.00
#
_symmetry.space_group_name_H-M   'P 1'
#
loop_
_entity.id
_entity.type
_entity.pdbx_description
1 polymer ?
#
loop_
_entity_poly.entity_id
_entity_poly.type
_entity_poly.pdbx_seq_one_letter_code
_entity_poly.pdbx_strand_id
1 'polypeptide(L)'
;MKGMEQPAEEDVETGRIASLWERYSFPGTPPPLDSVEGQRLFDTCRSYLDYALANKSSSFPQYDSENIYSSMKVDNWGDRRRRELHNNIALAVAGKERSLMEGWEAGEIANFASELVLGEDLESARQHRKDFQE
;
A
#
# COMPACT_ATOMS: atom_id res chain seq x y z
N MET A 1 37.38 15.80 24.47
CA MET A 1 36.46 14.71 24.88
C MET A 1 35.56 14.40 23.70
N LYS A 2 35.32 13.11 23.46
CA LYS A 2 34.68 12.52 22.27
C LYS A 2 33.45 13.32 21.81
N GLY A 3 33.45 13.71 20.54
CA GLY A 3 32.22 14.07 19.83
C GLY A 3 31.30 12.87 19.85
N MET A 4 30.11 13.05 20.41
CA MET A 4 29.02 12.10 20.24
C MET A 4 28.54 12.28 18.80
N GLU A 5 29.06 11.47 17.88
CA GLU A 5 28.35 11.18 16.63
C GLU A 5 27.03 10.53 17.03
N GLN A 6 25.95 11.31 16.96
CA GLN A 6 24.61 10.75 16.92
C GLN A 6 24.52 9.88 15.65
N PRO A 7 24.03 8.64 15.74
CA PRO A 7 23.79 7.86 14.54
C PRO A 7 22.78 8.63 13.70
N ALA A 8 23.11 8.85 12.43
CA ALA A 8 22.26 9.52 11.48
C ALA A 8 20.87 8.86 11.48
N GLU A 9 19.85 9.60 11.93
CA GLU A 9 18.44 9.22 11.78
C GLU A 9 17.98 9.27 10.30
N GLU A 10 18.91 9.54 9.37
CA GLU A 10 18.65 9.83 7.94
C GLU A 10 18.38 8.61 7.05
N ASP A 11 18.45 7.36 7.53
CA ASP A 11 18.47 6.19 6.61
C ASP A 11 17.34 5.16 6.81
N VAL A 12 16.37 5.43 7.68
CA VAL A 12 15.30 4.46 8.00
C VAL A 12 14.22 4.41 6.90
N GLU A 13 14.00 5.53 6.20
CA GLU A 13 12.92 5.65 5.21
C GLU A 13 13.41 5.33 3.78
N THR A 14 14.59 5.82 3.39
CA THR A 14 15.23 5.53 2.08
C THR A 14 15.59 4.05 1.91
N GLY A 15 16.05 3.37 2.98
CA GLY A 15 16.41 1.95 2.92
C GLY A 15 15.22 0.98 2.87
N ARG A 16 14.01 1.45 3.18
CA ARG A 16 12.84 0.57 3.34
C ARG A 16 12.31 0.02 2.02
N ILE A 17 12.19 0.88 1.00
CA ILE A 17 11.80 0.40 -0.35
C ILE A 17 12.81 -0.63 -0.84
N ALA A 18 14.11 -0.35 -0.73
CA ALA A 18 15.15 -1.25 -1.21
C ALA A 18 15.18 -2.59 -0.46
N SER A 19 15.07 -2.55 0.87
CA SER A 19 15.04 -3.76 1.70
C SER A 19 13.83 -4.64 1.39
N LEU A 20 12.66 -4.02 1.18
CA LEU A 20 11.45 -4.75 0.80
C LEU A 20 11.55 -5.27 -0.64
N TRP A 21 12.15 -4.51 -1.56
CA TRP A 21 12.38 -4.96 -2.94
C TRP A 21 13.19 -6.24 -2.99
N GLU A 22 14.26 -6.31 -2.20
CA GLU A 22 15.11 -7.49 -2.08
C GLU A 22 14.36 -8.65 -1.40
N ARG A 23 13.67 -8.39 -0.28
CA ARG A 23 12.89 -9.39 0.45
C ARG A 23 11.86 -10.09 -0.44
N TYR A 24 11.16 -9.33 -1.27
CA TYR A 24 10.14 -9.84 -2.19
C TYR A 24 10.72 -10.27 -3.55
N SER A 25 12.05 -10.20 -3.72
CA SER A 25 12.73 -10.59 -4.96
C SER A 25 12.14 -9.94 -6.22
N PHE A 26 11.73 -8.68 -6.11
CA PHE A 26 11.19 -7.95 -7.24
C PHE A 26 12.27 -7.63 -8.29
N PRO A 27 11.94 -7.70 -9.59
CA PRO A 27 12.91 -7.42 -10.64
C PRO A 27 13.35 -5.95 -10.63
N GLY A 28 14.54 -5.72 -11.19
CA GLY A 28 15.06 -4.37 -11.43
C GLY A 28 15.62 -3.69 -10.19
N THR A 29 15.76 -2.36 -10.27
CA THR A 29 16.32 -1.53 -9.20
C THR A 29 15.18 -0.75 -8.53
N PRO A 30 15.06 -0.79 -7.19
CA PRO A 30 14.08 0.02 -6.47
C PRO A 30 14.32 1.52 -6.73
N PRO A 31 13.25 2.33 -6.89
CA PRO A 31 13.39 3.77 -6.91
C PRO A 31 13.79 4.27 -5.50
N PRO A 32 14.71 5.25 -5.39
CA PRO A 32 14.99 5.93 -4.13
C PRO A 32 13.70 6.57 -3.57
N LEU A 33 13.47 6.52 -2.26
CA LEU A 33 12.23 7.06 -1.68
C LEU A 33 12.09 8.58 -1.92
N ASP A 34 13.20 9.32 -1.86
CA ASP A 34 13.28 10.76 -2.10
C ASP A 34 13.12 11.16 -3.57
N SER A 35 13.12 10.18 -4.49
CA SER A 35 12.81 10.41 -5.91
C SER A 35 11.31 10.60 -6.14
N VAL A 36 10.97 11.25 -7.25
CA VAL A 36 9.56 11.42 -7.67
C VAL A 36 8.88 10.07 -7.86
N GLU A 37 9.60 9.09 -8.40
CA GLU A 37 9.14 7.73 -8.63
C GLU A 37 8.89 6.98 -7.32
N GLY A 38 9.81 7.09 -6.36
CA GLY A 38 9.69 6.49 -5.03
C GLY A 38 8.52 7.06 -4.26
N GLN A 39 8.37 8.39 -4.27
CA GLN A 39 7.26 9.05 -3.60
C GLN A 39 5.91 8.68 -4.22
N ARG A 40 5.83 8.58 -5.56
CA ARG A 40 4.62 8.12 -6.25
C ARG A 40 4.25 6.68 -5.90
N LEU A 41 5.25 5.79 -5.80
CA LEU A 41 5.02 4.41 -5.39
C LEU A 41 4.49 4.36 -3.96
N PHE A 42 5.12 5.11 -3.05
CA PHE A 42 4.69 5.20 -1.66
C PHE A 42 3.25 5.72 -1.53
N ASP A 43 2.92 6.82 -2.23
CA ASP A 43 1.57 7.39 -2.25
C ASP A 43 0.53 6.43 -2.83
N THR A 44 0.92 5.64 -3.83
CA THR A 44 0.06 4.60 -4.43
C THR A 44 -0.19 3.47 -3.43
N CYS A 45 0.85 3.02 -2.70
CA CYS A 45 0.72 2.01 -1.64
C CYS A 45 -0.17 2.51 -0.50
N ARG A 46 0.04 3.74 -0.04
CA ARG A 46 -0.78 4.38 0.99
C ARG A 46 -2.24 4.44 0.57
N SER A 47 -2.51 4.95 -0.63
CA SER A 47 -3.86 5.02 -1.19
C SER A 47 -4.48 3.64 -1.32
N TYR A 48 -3.71 2.62 -1.74
CA TYR A 48 -4.20 1.24 -1.83
C TYR A 48 -4.67 0.72 -0.46
N LEU A 49 -3.90 0.97 0.60
CA LEU A 49 -4.24 0.54 1.95
C LEU A 49 -5.49 1.21 2.50
N ASP A 50 -5.75 2.47 2.15
CA ASP A 50 -7.00 3.14 2.51
C ASP A 50 -8.22 2.34 2.04
N TYR A 51 -8.16 1.73 0.85
CA TYR A 51 -9.23 0.85 0.35
C TYR A 51 -9.11 -0.62 0.81
N ALA A 52 -7.89 -1.12 1.01
CA ALA A 52 -7.67 -2.52 1.40
C ALA A 52 -7.98 -2.79 2.88
N LEU A 53 -7.85 -1.76 3.72
CA LEU A 53 -8.13 -1.76 5.16
C LEU A 53 -9.39 -0.96 5.53
N ALA A 54 -10.03 -0.29 4.57
CA ALA A 54 -11.40 0.16 4.77
C ALA A 54 -12.25 -1.06 5.13
N ASN A 55 -12.73 -1.08 6.37
CA ASN A 55 -13.86 -1.91 6.72
C ASN A 55 -14.96 -1.63 5.68
N LYS A 56 -15.78 -2.63 5.36
CA LYS A 56 -17.03 -2.43 4.61
C LYS A 56 -18.03 -1.60 5.44
N SER A 57 -17.61 -0.49 6.06
CA SER A 57 -18.51 0.53 6.53
C SER A 57 -18.81 1.43 5.33
N SER A 58 -20.09 1.66 5.10
CA SER A 58 -20.67 2.45 4.01
C SER A 58 -20.33 3.96 4.07
N SER A 59 -19.21 4.32 4.68
CA SER A 59 -18.84 5.69 5.04
C SER A 59 -17.62 6.15 4.25
N PHE A 60 -17.69 6.03 2.91
CA PHE A 60 -16.95 6.95 2.05
C PHE A 60 -17.63 8.33 2.07
N PRO A 61 -16.90 9.44 1.82
CA PRO A 61 -17.39 10.78 2.13
C PRO A 61 -18.71 11.04 1.40
N GLN A 62 -19.71 11.43 2.18
CA GLN A 62 -20.98 11.95 1.69
C GLN A 62 -20.68 13.18 0.85
N TYR A 63 -20.70 13.02 -0.47
CA TYR A 63 -20.97 14.13 -1.35
C TYR A 63 -22.50 14.26 -1.38
N ASP A 64 -23.01 15.34 -0.80
CA ASP A 64 -24.42 15.67 -0.77
C ASP A 64 -25.01 15.68 -2.19
N SER A 65 -25.97 14.79 -2.44
CA SER A 65 -27.39 15.15 -2.57
C SER A 65 -28.13 14.14 -3.48
N GLU A 66 -29.22 13.60 -2.94
CA GLU A 66 -30.35 13.01 -3.69
C GLU A 66 -30.06 11.88 -4.70
N ASN A 67 -29.71 10.67 -4.24
CA ASN A 67 -30.11 9.47 -4.99
C ASN A 67 -30.06 8.16 -4.18
N ILE A 68 -31.24 7.64 -3.81
CA ILE A 68 -31.42 6.41 -3.01
C ILE A 68 -31.05 5.13 -3.82
N TYR A 69 -30.67 5.25 -5.10
CA TYR A 69 -30.12 4.16 -5.92
C TYR A 69 -28.59 3.92 -5.75
N SER A 70 -27.91 4.67 -4.88
CA SER A 70 -26.43 4.73 -4.81
C SER A 70 -25.74 3.62 -4.02
N SER A 71 -26.44 2.90 -3.12
CA SER A 71 -25.78 1.94 -2.21
C SER A 71 -25.04 0.78 -2.91
N MET A 72 -25.57 0.22 -4.01
CA MET A 72 -24.86 -0.83 -4.80
C MET A 72 -23.71 -0.29 -5.67
N LYS A 73 -23.67 1.02 -5.95
CA LYS A 73 -22.61 1.64 -6.77
C LYS A 73 -21.39 2.05 -5.93
N VAL A 74 -21.59 2.38 -4.66
CA VAL A 74 -20.52 2.83 -3.75
C VAL A 74 -19.55 1.69 -3.42
N ASP A 75 -20.06 0.47 -3.15
CA ASP A 75 -19.21 -0.70 -2.87
C ASP A 75 -18.35 -1.12 -4.07
N ASN A 76 -18.89 -0.98 -5.29
CA ASN A 76 -18.16 -1.28 -6.52
C ASN A 76 -17.04 -0.28 -6.82
N TRP A 77 -17.17 0.97 -6.35
CA TRP A 77 -16.18 2.01 -6.63
C TRP A 77 -14.91 1.83 -5.80
N GLY A 78 -15.06 1.52 -4.50
CA GLY A 78 -13.93 1.22 -3.62
C GLY A 78 -13.19 -0.04 -4.06
N ASP A 79 -13.91 -1.11 -4.42
CA ASP A 79 -13.29 -2.36 -4.88
C ASP A 79 -12.59 -2.20 -6.24
N ARG A 80 -13.20 -1.46 -7.17
CA ARG A 80 -12.58 -1.12 -8.45
C ARG A 80 -11.31 -0.31 -8.23
N ARG A 81 -11.36 0.73 -7.41
CA ARG A 81 -10.21 1.59 -7.12
C ARG A 81 -9.09 0.81 -6.42
N ARG A 82 -9.43 -0.07 -5.48
CA ARG A 82 -8.46 -0.99 -4.85
C ARG A 82 -7.75 -1.86 -5.89
N ARG A 83 -8.50 -2.45 -6.83
CA ARG A 83 -7.93 -3.28 -7.91
C ARG A 83 -7.04 -2.48 -8.86
N GLU A 84 -7.45 -1.28 -9.24
CA GLU A 84 -6.66 -0.37 -10.07
C GLU A 84 -5.32 -0.01 -9.38
N LEU A 85 -5.37 0.37 -8.11
CA LEU A 85 -4.17 0.69 -7.33
C LEU A 85 -3.26 -0.53 -7.16
N HIS A 86 -3.82 -1.71 -6.88
CA HIS A 86 -3.06 -2.97 -6.80
C HIS A 86 -2.34 -3.28 -8.11
N ASN A 87 -3.01 -3.07 -9.25
CA ASN A 87 -2.41 -3.25 -10.57
C ASN A 87 -1.28 -2.23 -10.84
N ASN A 88 -1.43 -0.97 -10.41
CA ASN A 88 -0.40 0.04 -10.58
C ASN A 88 0.86 -0.32 -9.77
N ILE A 89 0.70 -0.84 -8.55
CA ILE A 89 1.83 -1.32 -7.74
C ILE A 89 2.49 -2.52 -8.43
N ALA A 90 1.70 -3.49 -8.90
CA ALA A 90 2.18 -4.65 -9.64
C ALA A 90 3.01 -4.26 -10.88
N LEU A 91 2.55 -3.28 -11.65
CA LEU A 91 3.29 -2.74 -12.79
C LEU A 91 4.59 -2.05 -12.35
N ALA A 92 4.56 -1.30 -11.26
CA ALA A 92 5.72 -0.57 -10.77
C ALA A 92 6.83 -1.49 -10.25
N VAL A 93 6.48 -2.57 -9.54
CA VAL A 93 7.47 -3.42 -8.87
C VAL A 93 7.82 -4.68 -9.65
N ALA A 94 6.85 -5.26 -10.38
CA ALA A 94 7.03 -6.53 -11.08
C ALA A 94 6.99 -6.38 -12.62
N GLY A 95 6.69 -5.19 -13.14
CA GLY A 95 6.61 -4.95 -14.59
C GLY A 95 5.49 -5.73 -15.30
N LYS A 96 4.52 -6.28 -14.54
CA LYS A 96 3.42 -7.09 -15.07
C LYS A 96 2.09 -6.72 -14.42
N GLU A 97 1.00 -6.87 -15.18
CA GLU A 97 -0.34 -6.64 -14.69
C GLU A 97 -0.76 -7.69 -13.65
N ARG A 98 -1.62 -7.29 -12.72
CA ARG A 98 -2.22 -8.21 -11.74
C ARG A 98 -3.00 -9.34 -12.42
N SER A 99 -3.63 -9.08 -13.56
CA SER A 99 -4.38 -10.10 -14.33
C SER A 99 -3.52 -11.32 -14.71
N LEU A 100 -2.20 -11.14 -14.81
CA LEU A 100 -1.21 -12.14 -15.22
C LEU A 100 -0.45 -12.76 -14.03
N MET A 101 -0.78 -12.36 -12.80
CA MET A 101 -0.12 -12.84 -11.59
C MET A 101 -0.87 -14.01 -10.95
N GLU A 102 -0.10 -14.94 -10.40
CA GLU A 102 -0.63 -15.98 -9.52
C GLU A 102 -1.15 -15.37 -8.20
N GLY A 103 -1.98 -16.13 -7.48
CA GLY A 103 -2.57 -15.67 -6.22
C GLY A 103 -1.54 -15.29 -5.16
N TRP A 104 -0.45 -16.04 -5.06
CA TRP A 104 0.62 -15.80 -4.10
C TRP A 104 1.44 -14.55 -4.46
N GLU A 105 1.80 -14.35 -5.73
CA GLU A 105 2.50 -13.15 -6.20
C GLU A 105 1.68 -11.89 -5.93
N ALA A 106 0.38 -11.95 -6.20
CA ALA A 106 -0.54 -10.85 -5.89
C ALA A 106 -0.60 -10.54 -4.38
N GLY A 107 -0.46 -11.58 -3.55
CA GLY A 107 -0.35 -11.45 -2.10
C GLY A 107 0.94 -10.75 -1.68
N GLU A 108 2.07 -11.07 -2.31
CA GLU A 108 3.35 -10.39 -2.08
C GLU A 108 3.28 -8.90 -2.43
N ILE A 109 2.61 -8.52 -3.52
CA ILE A 109 2.38 -7.10 -3.83
C ILE A 109 1.57 -6.40 -2.74
N ALA A 110 0.55 -7.08 -2.20
CA ALA A 110 -0.31 -6.51 -1.16
C ALA A 110 0.44 -6.37 0.18
N ASN A 111 1.26 -7.36 0.54
CA ASN A 111 2.10 -7.32 1.73
C ASN A 111 3.23 -6.30 1.59
N PHE A 112 3.86 -6.19 0.42
CA PHE A 112 4.83 -5.13 0.13
C PHE A 112 4.22 -3.75 0.38
N ALA A 113 3.01 -3.48 -0.12
CA ALA A 113 2.34 -2.20 0.09
C ALA A 113 2.07 -1.94 1.58
N SER A 114 1.61 -2.95 2.31
CA SER A 114 1.38 -2.86 3.76
C SER A 114 2.66 -2.62 4.55
N GLU A 115 3.70 -3.41 4.29
CA GLU A 115 4.98 -3.29 4.98
C GLU A 115 5.69 -1.99 4.66
N LEU A 116 5.53 -1.46 3.45
CA LEU A 116 6.11 -0.17 3.07
C LEU A 116 5.50 0.97 3.88
N VAL A 117 4.18 0.96 4.08
CA VAL A 117 3.45 2.09 4.71
C VAL A 117 3.32 1.92 6.23
N LEU A 118 3.01 0.71 6.70
CA LEU A 118 2.66 0.41 8.10
C LEU A 118 3.76 -0.33 8.86
N GLY A 119 4.58 -1.12 8.16
CA GLY A 119 5.71 -1.86 8.76
C GLY A 119 5.37 -3.27 9.17
N GLU A 120 4.22 -3.75 8.72
CA GLU A 120 3.68 -5.06 8.97
C GLU A 120 2.95 -5.56 7.72
N ASP A 121 2.80 -6.88 7.59
CA ASP A 121 2.04 -7.47 6.51
C ASP A 121 0.55 -7.11 6.59
N LEU A 122 -0.17 -7.32 5.49
CA LEU A 122 -1.56 -6.85 5.38
C LEU A 122 -2.50 -7.58 6.35
N GLU A 123 -2.22 -8.83 6.69
CA GLU A 123 -3.08 -9.60 7.58
C GLU A 123 -2.88 -9.19 9.04
N SER A 124 -1.63 -8.95 9.45
CA SER A 124 -1.29 -8.33 10.74
C SER A 124 -1.96 -6.96 10.89
N ALA A 125 -1.88 -6.09 9.87
CA ALA A 125 -2.55 -4.78 9.87
C ALA A 125 -4.08 -4.87 10.01
N ARG A 126 -4.70 -5.88 9.38
CA ARG A 126 -6.14 -6.15 9.54
C ARG A 126 -6.48 -6.60 10.95
N GLN A 127 -5.67 -7.47 11.54
CA GLN A 127 -5.91 -7.98 12.88
C GLN A 127 -5.77 -6.86 13.91
N HIS A 128 -4.69 -6.07 13.87
CA HIS A 128 -4.53 -4.91 14.74
C HIS A 128 -5.72 -3.95 14.64
N ARG A 129 -6.21 -3.64 13.42
CA ARG A 129 -7.40 -2.79 13.27
C ARG A 129 -8.66 -3.35 13.93
N LYS A 130 -8.85 -4.67 13.93
CA LYS A 130 -10.01 -5.30 14.60
C LYS A 130 -9.88 -5.17 16.12
N ASP A 131 -8.70 -5.45 16.66
CA ASP A 131 -8.44 -5.41 18.11
C ASP A 131 -8.65 -4.02 18.72
N PHE A 132 -8.45 -2.93 17.95
CA PHE A 132 -8.70 -1.55 18.41
C PHE A 132 -10.17 -1.08 18.25
N GLN A 133 -11.02 -1.87 17.60
CA GLN A 133 -12.44 -1.55 17.39
C GLN A 133 -13.38 -2.29 18.35
N GLU A 134 -12.86 -3.29 19.08
CA GLU A 134 -13.54 -4.00 20.18
C GLU A 134 -13.32 -3.29 21.53
#